data_AF-A0A9J6FAR4-F1
#
_entry.id   AF-A0A9J6FAR4-F1
#
_cell.length_a   1.000
_cell.length_b   1.000
_cell.length_c   1.000
_cell.angle_alpha   90.00
_cell.angle_beta   90.00
_cell.angle_gamma   90.00
#
_symmetry.space_group_name_H-M   'P 1'
#
loop_
_entity.id
_entity.type
_entity.pdbx_description
1 polymer ?
#
loop_
_entity_poly.entity_id
_entity_poly.type
_entity_poly.pdbx_seq_one_letter_code
_entity_poly.pdbx_strand_id
1 'polypeptide(L)'
;MYIQEKRRSVERAFYDNSWDSGLLAEARGGVLRTRVWRARFTGELQTSCALCGECDETLEHVIVGCPNITPPARTMSLPTALGFRIGGDVEREVIEVTKRPLEFWWQNWALGRRL
;
A
#
# COMPACT_ATOMS: atom_id res chain seq x y z
N MET A 1 19.28 27.48 11.70
CA MET A 1 19.79 26.56 10.67
C MET A 1 18.90 25.32 10.50
N TYR A 2 18.46 24.66 11.58
CA TYR A 2 17.61 23.46 11.54
C TYR A 2 16.28 23.58 10.75
N ILE A 3 15.65 24.75 10.78
CA ILE A 3 14.34 25.00 10.12
C ILE A 3 14.48 25.08 8.58
N GLN A 4 15.61 25.58 8.07
CA GLN A 4 15.82 25.68 6.62
C GLN A 4 16.09 24.32 5.97
N GLU A 5 16.82 23.43 6.65
CA GLU A 5 17.04 22.06 6.18
C GLU A 5 15.74 21.25 6.17
N LYS A 6 14.87 21.43 7.18
CA LYS A 6 13.56 20.77 7.24
C LYS A 6 12.63 21.17 6.09
N ARG A 7 12.70 22.43 5.64
CA ARG A 7 11.90 22.94 4.51
C ARG A 7 12.28 22.30 3.17
N ARG A 8 13.56 21.95 2.99
CA ARG A 8 14.05 21.28 1.78
C ARG A 8 13.57 19.83 1.66
N SER A 9 13.20 19.19 2.77
CA SER A 9 12.58 17.85 2.78
C SER A 9 11.12 17.85 2.29
N VAL A 10 10.45 19.01 2.26
CA VAL A 10 9.03 19.15 1.91
C VAL A 10 8.79 19.07 0.39
N GLU A 11 9.82 19.32 -0.42
CA GLU A 11 9.68 19.50 -1.88
C GLU A 11 9.42 18.19 -2.66
N ARG A 12 9.47 17.03 -1.99
CA ARG A 12 9.27 15.70 -2.60
C ARG A 12 8.32 14.79 -1.81
N ALA A 13 7.34 15.37 -1.13
CA ALA A 13 6.53 14.60 -0.21
C ALA A 13 5.39 13.89 -0.96
N PHE A 14 5.64 12.65 -1.38
CA PHE A 14 4.59 11.66 -1.65
C PHE A 14 3.73 11.38 -0.41
N TYR A 15 4.16 11.85 0.76
CA TYR A 15 3.51 11.67 2.04
C TYR A 15 2.97 13.01 2.55
N ASP A 16 1.68 13.07 2.78
CA ASP A 16 0.93 14.24 3.27
C ASP A 16 0.36 14.01 4.68
N ASN A 17 0.91 13.04 5.43
CA ASN A 17 0.44 12.58 6.74
C ASN A 17 -1.02 12.09 6.76
N SER A 18 -1.60 11.83 5.59
CA SER A 18 -2.89 11.17 5.46
C SER A 18 -2.78 9.68 5.80
N TRP A 19 -3.94 9.04 5.96
CA TRP A 19 -4.01 7.61 6.30
C TRP A 19 -3.42 6.72 5.19
N ASP A 20 -3.78 7.01 3.94
CA ASP A 20 -3.29 6.36 2.73
C ASP A 20 -1.79 6.58 2.49
N SER A 21 -1.24 7.73 2.88
CA SER A 21 0.21 7.95 2.95
C SER A 21 0.90 7.06 3.99
N GLY A 22 0.26 6.82 5.13
CA GLY A 22 0.75 5.86 6.14
C GLY A 22 0.76 4.42 5.60
N LEU A 23 -0.31 4.01 4.92
CA LEU A 23 -0.38 2.69 4.28
C LEU A 23 0.69 2.51 3.20
N LEU A 24 0.93 3.54 2.38
CA LEU A 24 2.00 3.52 1.39
C LEU A 24 3.39 3.39 2.04
N ALA A 25 3.60 4.05 3.18
CA ALA A 25 4.85 3.93 3.92
C ALA A 25 5.05 2.50 4.47
N GLU A 26 4.00 1.89 5.04
CA GLU A 26 4.04 0.49 5.47
C GLU A 26 4.32 -0.46 4.29
N ALA A 27 3.65 -0.24 3.16
CA ALA A 27 3.83 -1.00 1.92
C ALA A 27 5.27 -0.93 1.40
N ARG A 28 5.85 0.26 1.33
CA ARG A 28 7.25 0.46 0.91
C ARG A 28 8.25 -0.13 1.89
N GLY A 29 7.92 -0.15 3.17
CA GLY A 29 8.72 -0.79 4.21
C GLY A 29 8.60 -2.32 4.24
N GLY A 30 7.69 -2.91 3.46
CA GLY A 30 7.40 -4.36 3.51
C GLY A 30 6.74 -4.79 4.82
N VAL A 31 6.11 -3.86 5.54
CA VAL A 31 5.48 -4.07 6.84
C VAL A 31 3.97 -3.83 6.81
N LEU A 32 3.39 -3.69 5.61
CA LEU A 32 1.94 -3.63 5.45
C LEU A 32 1.33 -4.89 6.05
N ARG A 33 0.37 -4.70 6.95
CA ARG A 33 -0.21 -5.75 7.80
C ARG A 33 -1.21 -6.64 7.07
N THR A 34 -0.84 -7.12 5.89
CA THR A 34 -1.62 -8.11 5.15
C THR A 34 -1.72 -9.42 5.93
N ARG A 35 -2.71 -10.27 5.61
CA ARG A 35 -2.87 -11.56 6.30
C ARG A 35 -1.62 -12.45 6.20
N VAL A 36 -0.94 -12.48 5.05
CA VAL A 36 0.34 -13.19 4.89
C VAL A 36 1.42 -12.64 5.82
N TRP A 37 1.51 -11.31 5.96
CA TRP A 37 2.46 -10.70 6.89
C TRP A 37 2.13 -11.07 8.35
N ARG A 38 0.85 -11.04 8.74
CA ARG A 38 0.39 -11.38 10.10
C ARG A 38 0.57 -12.85 10.45
N ALA A 39 0.37 -13.76 9.48
CA ALA A 39 0.57 -15.20 9.66
C ALA A 39 2.00 -15.57 10.07
N ARG A 40 2.99 -14.70 9.82
CA ARG A 40 4.37 -14.88 10.30
C ARG A 40 4.52 -14.72 11.82
N PHE A 41 3.61 -14.00 12.45
CA PHE A 41 3.69 -13.62 13.87
C PHE A 41 2.54 -14.18 14.72
N THR A 42 1.51 -14.73 14.08
CA THR A 42 0.34 -15.32 14.74
C THR A 42 0.05 -16.63 14.04
N GLY A 43 0.14 -17.75 14.78
CA GLY A 43 -0.14 -19.09 14.24
C GLY A 43 -1.59 -19.22 13.78
N GLU A 44 -1.80 -20.08 12.76
CA GLU A 44 -3.11 -20.52 12.27
C GLU A 44 -4.04 -19.44 11.68
N LEU A 45 -3.49 -18.31 11.20
CA LEU A 45 -4.28 -17.32 10.46
C LEU A 45 -4.52 -17.74 9.00
N GLN A 46 -5.77 -17.58 8.55
CA GLN A 46 -6.12 -17.64 7.13
C GLN A 46 -5.36 -16.57 6.34
N THR A 47 -4.62 -16.99 5.31
CA THR A 47 -3.82 -16.10 4.46
C THR A 47 -4.58 -15.55 3.27
N SER A 48 -5.73 -16.13 2.92
CA SER A 48 -6.55 -15.70 1.78
C SER A 48 -6.98 -14.24 1.88
N CYS A 49 -7.00 -13.54 0.75
CA CYS A 49 -7.39 -12.13 0.65
C CYS A 49 -8.78 -11.90 1.26
N ALA A 50 -8.90 -10.89 2.13
CA ALA A 50 -10.18 -10.54 2.74
C ALA A 50 -11.23 -10.07 1.72
N LEU A 51 -10.81 -9.63 0.53
CA LEU A 51 -11.68 -9.06 -0.49
C LEU A 51 -12.11 -10.08 -1.54
N CYS A 52 -11.16 -10.84 -2.12
CA CYS A 52 -11.48 -11.82 -3.15
C CYS A 52 -11.55 -13.26 -2.65
N GLY A 53 -10.85 -13.63 -1.57
CA GLY A 53 -10.81 -15.00 -1.07
C GLY A 53 -10.05 -16.01 -1.93
N GLU A 54 -9.73 -15.68 -3.19
CA GLU A 54 -9.17 -16.61 -4.19
C GLU A 54 -7.68 -16.91 -4.02
N CYS A 55 -6.90 -15.96 -3.49
CA CYS A 55 -5.46 -16.13 -3.31
C CYS A 55 -4.96 -15.43 -2.05
N ASP A 56 -3.72 -15.70 -1.69
CA ASP A 56 -3.08 -15.12 -0.51
C ASP A 56 -3.04 -13.60 -0.55
N GLU A 57 -3.32 -12.97 0.59
CA GLU A 57 -3.24 -11.53 0.80
C GLU A 57 -1.78 -11.08 0.92
N THR A 58 -1.08 -11.04 -0.21
CA THR A 58 0.26 -10.48 -0.31
C THR A 58 0.22 -8.98 -0.57
N LEU A 59 1.35 -8.29 -0.36
CA LEU A 59 1.51 -6.89 -0.73
C LEU A 59 1.22 -6.65 -2.22
N GLU A 60 1.75 -7.53 -3.07
CA GLU A 60 1.56 -7.47 -4.52
C GLU A 60 0.09 -7.66 -4.90
N HIS A 61 -0.58 -8.64 -4.29
CA HIS A 61 -2.00 -8.86 -4.52
C HIS A 61 -2.82 -7.61 -4.15
N VAL A 62 -2.60 -7.05 -2.96
CA VAL A 62 -3.33 -5.86 -2.49
C VAL A 62 -3.08 -4.63 -3.37
N ILE A 63 -1.87 -4.46 -3.91
CA ILE A 63 -1.53 -3.23 -4.63
C ILE A 63 -1.86 -3.32 -6.13
N VAL A 64 -1.60 -4.46 -6.77
CA VAL A 64 -1.72 -4.60 -8.23
C VAL A 64 -2.58 -5.79 -8.70
N GLY A 65 -2.87 -6.76 -7.82
CA GLY A 65 -3.44 -8.05 -8.22
C GLY A 65 -4.90 -8.33 -7.83
N CYS A 66 -5.50 -7.58 -6.92
CA CYS A 66 -6.82 -7.90 -6.39
C CYS A 66 -7.93 -7.38 -7.30
N PRO A 67 -8.79 -8.25 -7.87
CA PRO A 67 -9.86 -7.82 -8.76
C PRO A 67 -10.98 -7.07 -8.03
N ASN A 68 -11.10 -7.25 -6.71
CA ASN A 68 -12.16 -6.67 -5.90
C ASN A 68 -11.78 -5.31 -5.28
N ILE A 69 -10.59 -4.76 -5.62
CA ILE A 69 -10.19 -3.43 -5.18
C ILE A 69 -10.66 -2.38 -6.19
N THR A 70 -11.34 -1.35 -5.69
CA THR A 70 -11.85 -0.23 -6.49
C THR A 70 -11.35 1.10 -5.93
N PRO A 71 -10.73 1.98 -6.75
CA PRO A 71 -10.42 1.80 -8.16
C PRO A 71 -9.34 0.73 -8.39
N PRO A 72 -9.29 0.11 -9.59
CA PRO A 72 -8.24 -0.84 -9.91
C PRO A 72 -6.88 -0.15 -9.97
N ALA A 73 -5.81 -0.94 -9.79
CA ALA A 73 -4.45 -0.46 -9.93
C ALA A 73 -4.20 0.07 -11.35
N ARG A 74 -3.52 1.21 -11.48
CA ARG A 74 -3.13 1.78 -12.79
C ARG A 74 -1.88 1.18 -13.39
N THR A 75 -1.13 0.41 -12.61
CA THR A 75 0.08 -0.26 -13.06
C THR A 75 0.10 -1.68 -12.50
N MET A 76 0.64 -2.60 -13.28
CA MET A 76 0.90 -3.98 -12.85
C MET A 76 2.28 -4.12 -12.19
N SER A 77 3.11 -3.07 -12.27
CA SER A 77 4.46 -3.07 -11.68
C SER A 77 4.38 -2.62 -10.22
N LEU A 78 4.59 -3.55 -9.29
CA LEU A 78 4.66 -3.26 -7.86
C LEU A 78 5.71 -2.18 -7.52
N PRO A 79 6.95 -2.20 -8.06
CA PRO A 79 7.91 -1.13 -7.81
C PRO A 79 7.41 0.25 -8.25
N THR A 80 6.73 0.31 -9.39
CA THR A 80 6.18 1.56 -9.93
C THR A 80 5.01 2.06 -9.07
N ALA A 81 4.10 1.16 -8.64
CA ALA A 81 3.01 1.48 -7.73
C ALA A 81 3.51 2.02 -6.38
N LEU A 82 4.59 1.43 -5.86
CA LEU A 82 5.25 1.87 -4.63
C LEU A 82 6.08 3.15 -4.79
N GLY A 83 6.24 3.65 -6.01
CA GLY A 83 7.01 4.86 -6.28
C GLY A 83 8.53 4.67 -6.23
N PHE A 84 9.02 3.45 -6.43
CA PHE A 84 10.45 3.21 -6.62
C PHE A 84 10.88 3.62 -8.03
N ARG A 85 12.04 4.27 -8.14
CA ARG A 85 12.60 4.72 -9.41
C ARG A 85 13.19 3.54 -10.16
N ILE A 86 12.63 3.23 -11.33
CA ILE A 86 13.30 2.39 -12.34
C ILE A 86 13.59 3.30 -13.53
N GLY A 87 14.78 3.93 -13.54
CA GLY A 87 15.28 4.64 -14.71
C GLY A 87 14.68 6.03 -15.03
N GLY A 88 14.17 6.79 -14.06
CA GLY A 88 13.64 8.15 -14.30
C GLY A 88 13.03 8.83 -13.07
N ASP A 89 12.35 9.95 -13.30
CA ASP A 89 11.51 10.60 -12.28
C ASP A 89 10.26 9.77 -11.99
N VAL A 90 9.84 9.76 -10.73
CA VAL A 90 8.66 9.00 -10.31
C VAL A 90 7.41 9.80 -10.66
N GLU A 91 6.52 9.23 -11.45
CA GLU A 91 5.22 9.81 -11.75
C GLU A 91 4.40 9.92 -10.46
N ARG A 92 4.31 11.14 -9.91
CA ARG A 92 3.57 11.42 -8.67
C ARG A 92 2.10 10.98 -8.78
N GLU A 93 1.52 11.11 -9.96
CA GLU A 93 0.16 10.68 -10.25
C GLU A 93 -0.03 9.17 -10.03
N VAL A 94 0.94 8.33 -10.40
CA VAL A 94 0.87 6.87 -10.18
C VAL A 94 0.82 6.54 -8.70
N ILE A 95 1.57 7.27 -7.87
CA ILE A 95 1.57 7.06 -6.41
C ILE A 95 0.25 7.51 -5.79
N GLU A 96 -0.23 8.71 -6.11
CA GLU A 96 -1.52 9.20 -5.59
C GLU A 96 -2.67 8.29 -6.02
N VAL A 97 -2.58 7.73 -7.21
CA VAL A 97 -3.54 6.71 -7.65
C VAL A 97 -3.39 5.45 -6.81
N THR A 98 -2.17 4.97 -6.51
CA THR A 98 -1.92 3.74 -5.74
C THR A 98 -2.37 3.85 -4.28
N LYS A 99 -2.36 5.06 -3.72
CA LYS A 99 -2.92 5.32 -2.38
C LYS A 99 -4.40 4.95 -2.27
N ARG A 100 -5.19 5.17 -3.32
CA ARG A 100 -6.65 4.88 -3.33
C ARG A 100 -6.98 3.38 -3.20
N PRO A 101 -6.38 2.46 -3.99
CA PRO A 101 -6.45 1.02 -3.77
C PRO A 101 -6.11 0.59 -2.34
N LEU A 102 -5.02 1.14 -1.78
CA LEU A 102 -4.59 0.82 -0.41
C LEU A 102 -5.61 1.27 0.63
N GLU A 103 -6.15 2.48 0.47
CA GLU A 103 -7.19 3.00 1.34
C GLU A 103 -8.48 2.17 1.26
N PHE A 104 -8.93 1.86 0.03
CA PHE A 104 -10.09 1.02 -0.19
C PHE A 104 -9.90 -0.36 0.44
N TRP A 105 -8.74 -0.99 0.21
CA TRP A 105 -8.40 -2.26 0.83
C TRP A 105 -8.50 -2.14 2.35
N TRP A 106 -7.88 -1.14 2.96
CA TRP A 106 -7.89 -0.99 4.41
C TRP A 106 -9.30 -0.82 5.00
N GLN A 107 -10.14 0.00 4.37
CA GLN A 107 -11.52 0.25 4.80
C GLN A 107 -12.37 -1.03 4.75
N ASN A 108 -12.20 -1.84 3.71
CA ASN A 108 -12.97 -3.07 3.50
C ASN A 108 -12.36 -4.28 4.21
N TRP A 109 -11.05 -4.26 4.46
CA TRP A 109 -10.34 -5.23 5.30
C TRP A 109 -10.81 -5.16 6.75
N ALA A 110 -11.13 -3.95 7.25
CA ALA A 110 -11.67 -3.75 8.60
C ALA A 110 -13.04 -4.41 8.82
N LEU A 111 -13.84 -4.63 7.76
CA LEU A 111 -15.10 -5.38 7.84
C LEU A 111 -14.88 -6.88 8.09
N GLY A 112 -13.70 -7.39 7.75
CA GLY A 112 -13.23 -8.73 8.09
C GLY A 112 -12.73 -8.90 9.53
N ARG A 113 -12.79 -7.85 10.38
CA ARG A 113 -12.45 -7.93 11.83
C ARG A 113 -13.52 -8.58 12.70
N ARG A 114 -14.64 -9.04 12.14
CA ARG A 114 -15.62 -9.85 12.87
C ARG A 114 -15.27 -11.34 12.78
N LEU A 115 -14.13 -11.75 13.33
CA LEU A 115 -13.90 -13.09 13.86
C LEU A 115 -12.91 -12.95 15.02
#